data_AF-A0A8T5IDV2-F1
#
_entry.id   AF-A0A8T5IDV2-F1
#
_cell.length_a   1.000
_cell.length_b   1.000
_cell.length_c   1.000
_cell.angle_alpha   90.00
_cell.angle_beta   90.00
_cell.angle_gamma   90.00
#
_symmetry.space_group_name_H-M   'P 1'
#
loop_
_entity.id
_entity.type
_entity.pdbx_description
1 polymer ?
#
loop_
_entity_poly.entity_id
_entity_poly.type
_entity_poly.pdbx_seq_one_letter_code
_entity_poly.pdbx_strand_id
1 'polypeptide(L)'
;MADKSFFKERSVAEIRNLGVSQVYRQRGLIDKIVGLDPAEEGLIVRAQIIPGKYSRSKYVESSADASRACLKYGDKMKLHYPVSKGDANRSSVTPVQIRAEEFKELEGMSEDEINVVGIYSKPEFGDKTARVFPFVNSPIGMRLFAYAERMTAGVNVNTKYKDVARARTDGVEVLASVPSRTKKHSRYNFKLLHVPIIRGPENLATVQMLRPSIVVDDNGEPEDGRTEHERHQIQYGSGNNEDKKPIVYQPQDVAAYLGIVKEQWGEHNLTPMEMNPFPLFSRKGADIDRRVRNNVLIFDPTLTSKHKLRKLHLAERSILLARAIGKFGHDEIAYWEPGRDGKIKDYDWSVKGV
;
A
#
# COMPACT_ATOMS: atom_id res chain seq x y z
N MET A 1 11.09 -5.94 24.88
CA MET A 1 11.44 -5.37 23.56
C MET A 1 10.67 -6.14 22.49
N ALA A 2 10.01 -5.45 21.55
CA ALA A 2 9.21 -6.11 20.53
C ALA A 2 10.09 -6.80 19.48
N ASP A 3 9.80 -8.05 19.13
CA ASP A 3 10.61 -8.86 18.24
C ASP A 3 10.51 -8.39 16.77
N LYS A 4 11.61 -7.87 16.22
CA LYS A 4 11.66 -7.42 14.82
C LYS A 4 11.96 -8.56 13.83
N SER A 5 12.16 -9.79 14.30
CA SER A 5 12.26 -10.98 13.45
C SER A 5 11.01 -11.13 12.55
N PHE A 6 9.86 -10.62 13.02
CA PHE A 6 8.60 -10.59 12.26
C PHE A 6 8.74 -9.90 10.89
N PHE A 7 9.67 -8.94 10.75
CA PHE A 7 9.92 -8.24 9.50
C PHE A 7 11.10 -8.80 8.70
N LYS A 8 11.79 -9.83 9.22
CA LYS A 8 12.90 -10.48 8.51
C LYS A 8 12.42 -10.91 7.13
N GLU A 9 13.32 -10.80 6.17
CA GLU A 9 13.15 -11.28 4.82
C GLU A 9 14.42 -12.03 4.42
N ARG A 10 14.30 -12.98 3.49
CA ARG A 10 15.48 -13.63 2.93
C ARG A 10 16.37 -12.60 2.23
N SER A 11 17.67 -12.73 2.45
CA SER A 11 18.76 -12.09 1.73
C SER A 11 18.90 -12.69 0.33
N VAL A 12 19.65 -12.02 -0.54
CA VAL A 12 19.95 -12.54 -1.88
C VAL A 12 20.66 -13.90 -1.80
N ALA A 13 21.56 -14.09 -0.82
CA ALA A 13 22.25 -15.36 -0.63
C ALA A 13 21.30 -16.48 -0.19
N GLU A 14 20.42 -16.21 0.79
CA GLU A 14 19.43 -17.18 1.26
C GLU A 14 18.48 -17.61 0.13
N ILE A 15 18.00 -16.68 -0.72
CA ILE A 15 17.14 -17.03 -1.86
C ILE A 15 17.89 -17.86 -2.91
N ARG A 16 19.17 -17.58 -3.14
CA ARG A 16 20.00 -18.33 -4.11
C ARG A 16 20.31 -19.75 -3.67
N ASN A 17 20.30 -20.00 -2.36
CA ASN A 17 20.52 -21.33 -1.79
C ASN A 17 19.26 -22.21 -1.84
N LEU A 18 18.11 -21.64 -2.21
CA LEU A 18 16.92 -22.40 -2.60
C LEU A 18 17.15 -23.08 -3.96
N GLY A 19 16.33 -24.07 -4.29
CA GLY A 19 16.22 -24.62 -5.63
C GLY A 19 15.74 -23.55 -6.62
N VAL A 20 16.68 -22.81 -7.22
CA VAL A 20 16.37 -21.67 -8.10
C VAL A 20 16.10 -22.10 -9.55
N SER A 21 14.90 -21.83 -10.04
CA SER A 21 14.58 -21.88 -11.46
C SER A 21 14.73 -20.50 -12.12
N GLN A 22 14.79 -20.45 -13.45
CA GLN A 22 14.94 -19.20 -14.19
C GLN A 22 13.77 -18.98 -15.15
N VAL A 23 13.34 -17.73 -15.30
CA VAL A 23 12.28 -17.34 -16.22
C VAL A 23 12.70 -16.14 -17.07
N TYR A 24 12.50 -16.26 -18.38
CA TYR A 24 12.96 -15.28 -19.37
C TYR A 24 11.81 -14.48 -20.00
N ARG A 25 10.56 -14.78 -19.64
CA ARG A 25 9.35 -14.15 -20.18
C ARG A 25 8.46 -13.65 -19.05
N GLN A 26 7.71 -12.59 -19.31
CA GLN A 26 6.78 -12.01 -18.34
C GLN A 26 5.46 -12.77 -18.26
N ARG A 27 5.00 -13.36 -19.36
CA ARG A 27 3.76 -14.15 -19.40
C ARG A 27 3.87 -15.41 -18.55
N GLY A 28 2.88 -15.65 -17.68
CA GLY A 28 2.84 -16.78 -16.77
C GLY A 28 3.81 -16.65 -15.58
N LEU A 29 4.37 -15.45 -15.34
CA LEU A 29 5.28 -15.20 -14.24
C LEU A 29 4.57 -15.33 -12.89
N ILE A 30 3.33 -14.85 -12.78
CA ILE A 30 2.54 -14.97 -11.56
C ILE A 30 2.25 -16.43 -11.21
N ASP A 31 1.89 -17.28 -12.18
CA ASP A 31 1.70 -18.72 -11.92
C ASP A 31 2.98 -19.35 -11.38
N LYS A 32 4.12 -19.02 -11.98
CA LYS A 32 5.41 -19.54 -11.50
C LYS A 32 5.69 -19.12 -10.07
N ILE A 33 5.42 -17.87 -9.71
CA ILE A 33 5.60 -17.36 -8.34
C ILE A 33 4.65 -18.07 -7.36
N VAL A 34 3.39 -18.26 -7.73
CA VAL A 34 2.36 -18.98 -6.94
C VAL A 34 2.62 -20.49 -6.88
N GLY A 35 3.38 -21.03 -7.84
CA GLY A 35 3.79 -22.43 -7.85
C GLY A 35 4.95 -22.75 -6.90
N LEU A 36 5.76 -21.76 -6.49
CA LEU A 36 6.96 -22.00 -5.69
C LEU A 36 6.65 -22.61 -4.33
N ASP A 37 7.34 -23.68 -3.94
CA ASP A 37 7.44 -24.03 -2.53
C ASP A 37 8.16 -22.89 -1.78
N PRO A 38 7.50 -22.22 -0.83
CA PRO A 38 8.10 -21.10 -0.14
C PRO A 38 9.32 -21.47 0.70
N ALA A 39 9.48 -22.72 1.14
CA ALA A 39 10.60 -23.20 1.94
C ALA A 39 11.82 -23.55 1.08
N GLU A 40 11.60 -24.20 -0.07
CA GLU A 40 12.66 -24.88 -0.83
C GLU A 40 12.97 -24.26 -2.19
N GLU A 41 12.04 -23.52 -2.80
CA GLU A 41 12.18 -23.08 -4.20
C GLU A 41 12.35 -21.57 -4.34
N GLY A 42 13.18 -21.19 -5.31
CA GLY A 42 13.39 -19.80 -5.69
C GLY A 42 13.19 -19.57 -7.19
N LEU A 43 13.02 -18.31 -7.57
CA LEU A 43 12.84 -17.91 -8.96
C LEU A 43 13.74 -16.73 -9.30
N ILE A 44 14.53 -16.87 -10.37
CA ILE A 44 15.30 -15.79 -10.96
C ILE A 44 14.59 -15.29 -12.21
N VAL A 45 14.09 -14.06 -12.13
CA VAL A 45 13.49 -13.35 -13.26
C VAL A 45 14.60 -12.74 -14.12
N ARG A 46 14.67 -13.15 -15.38
CA ARG A 46 15.55 -12.60 -16.43
C ARG A 46 14.77 -11.81 -17.49
N ALA A 47 13.53 -11.44 -17.16
CA ALA A 47 12.71 -10.53 -17.94
C ALA A 47 12.68 -9.15 -17.29
N GLN A 48 12.57 -8.10 -18.10
CA GLN A 48 12.40 -6.74 -17.61
C GLN A 48 10.95 -6.54 -17.12
N ILE A 49 10.76 -6.24 -15.84
CA ILE A 49 9.42 -5.93 -15.26
C ILE A 49 9.09 -4.44 -15.41
N ILE A 50 10.08 -3.56 -15.16
CA ILE A 50 9.89 -2.11 -15.31
C ILE A 50 9.78 -1.76 -16.80
N PRO A 51 8.73 -1.05 -17.26
CA PRO A 51 8.61 -0.65 -18.66
C PRO A 51 9.86 0.08 -19.17
N GLY A 52 10.32 -0.30 -20.37
CA GLY A 52 11.57 0.20 -20.94
C GLY A 52 11.68 1.73 -21.05
N LYS A 53 10.54 2.45 -21.13
CA LYS A 53 10.49 3.92 -21.12
C LYS A 53 11.16 4.54 -19.88
N TYR A 54 11.15 3.85 -18.74
CA TYR A 54 11.79 4.32 -17.50
C TYR A 54 13.27 3.95 -17.39
N SER A 55 13.79 3.10 -18.29
CA SER A 55 15.21 2.69 -18.32
C SER A 55 16.01 3.40 -19.39
N ARG A 56 15.36 4.13 -20.31
CA ARG A 56 15.98 4.80 -21.47
C ARG A 56 16.28 6.28 -21.26
N SER A 57 15.91 6.85 -20.11
CA SER A 57 16.19 8.26 -19.81
C SER A 57 17.69 8.45 -19.54
N LYS A 58 18.27 9.53 -20.08
CA LYS A 58 19.66 9.93 -19.82
C LYS A 58 19.97 10.20 -18.34
N TYR A 59 18.95 10.33 -17.50
CA TYR A 59 19.06 10.56 -16.06
C TYR A 59 18.87 9.29 -15.21
N VAL A 60 18.80 8.12 -15.84
CA VAL A 60 18.61 6.83 -15.16
C VAL A 60 19.90 6.05 -15.26
N GLU A 61 20.68 6.07 -14.18
CA GLU A 61 22.00 5.46 -14.11
C GLU A 61 21.94 4.02 -13.59
N SER A 62 20.84 3.66 -12.93
CA SER A 62 20.66 2.34 -12.32
C SER A 62 19.23 1.81 -12.47
N SER A 63 19.06 0.50 -12.29
CA SER A 63 17.74 -0.13 -12.18
C SER A 63 16.92 0.40 -11.00
N ALA A 64 17.59 0.85 -9.93
CA ALA A 64 16.95 1.48 -8.78
C ALA A 64 16.32 2.82 -9.18
N ASP A 65 17.02 3.63 -9.99
CA ASP A 65 16.50 4.90 -10.50
C ASP A 65 15.34 4.67 -11.47
N ALA A 66 15.44 3.66 -12.34
CA ALA A 66 14.34 3.25 -13.20
C ALA A 66 13.10 2.85 -12.38
N SER A 67 13.29 2.08 -11.30
CA SER A 67 12.20 1.71 -10.41
C SER A 67 11.62 2.92 -9.65
N ARG A 68 12.43 3.88 -9.21
CA ARG A 68 11.95 5.10 -8.53
C ARG A 68 11.16 5.98 -9.50
N ALA A 69 11.66 6.16 -10.72
CA ALA A 69 10.98 6.88 -11.79
C ALA A 69 9.64 6.21 -12.14
N CYS A 70 9.63 4.88 -12.27
CA CYS A 70 8.41 4.11 -12.51
C CYS A 70 7.43 4.20 -11.33
N LEU A 71 7.88 4.16 -10.07
CA LEU A 71 6.96 4.33 -8.94
C LEU A 71 6.30 5.72 -8.93
N LYS A 72 7.06 6.76 -9.29
CA LYS A 72 6.60 8.15 -9.32
C LYS A 72 5.70 8.45 -10.51
N TYR A 73 6.16 8.12 -11.72
CA TYR A 73 5.55 8.50 -13.00
C TYR A 73 4.92 7.31 -13.75
N GLY A 74 4.93 6.12 -13.15
CA GLY A 74 4.28 4.91 -13.64
C GLY A 74 2.80 5.07 -13.88
N ASP A 75 2.29 4.21 -14.75
CA ASP A 75 0.86 4.09 -15.02
C ASP A 75 0.15 3.68 -13.72
N LYS A 76 -0.96 4.36 -13.42
CA LYS A 76 -1.78 4.17 -12.23
C LYS A 76 -3.22 4.02 -12.66
N MET A 77 -3.94 3.13 -12.01
CA MET A 77 -5.37 2.97 -12.24
C MET A 77 -6.11 4.17 -11.66
N LYS A 78 -6.83 4.90 -12.51
CA LYS A 78 -7.60 6.06 -12.09
C LYS A 78 -8.95 5.59 -11.54
N LEU A 79 -9.25 5.88 -10.29
CA LEU A 79 -10.59 5.65 -9.73
C LEU A 79 -11.55 6.74 -10.19
N HIS A 80 -12.67 6.34 -10.80
CA HIS A 80 -13.72 7.25 -11.22
C HIS A 80 -14.69 7.52 -10.07
N TYR A 81 -14.33 8.48 -9.22
CA TYR A 81 -15.22 9.01 -8.18
C TYR A 81 -16.23 10.02 -8.74
N PRO A 82 -17.37 10.23 -8.04
CA PRO A 82 -18.29 11.32 -8.37
C PRO A 82 -17.60 12.69 -8.41
N VAL A 83 -17.92 13.49 -9.42
CA VAL A 83 -17.24 14.76 -9.72
C VAL A 83 -17.62 15.88 -8.74
N SER A 84 -18.85 15.90 -8.22
CA SER A 84 -19.28 16.92 -7.27
C SER A 84 -19.48 16.35 -5.87
N LYS A 85 -19.35 17.21 -4.85
CA LYS A 85 -19.67 16.86 -3.45
C LYS A 85 -21.13 16.39 -3.34
N GLY A 86 -22.05 17.02 -4.09
CA GLY A 86 -23.46 16.64 -4.11
C GLY A 86 -23.69 15.25 -4.69
N ASP A 87 -23.00 14.89 -5.77
CA ASP A 87 -23.09 13.54 -6.35
C ASP A 87 -22.49 12.48 -5.42
N ALA A 88 -21.35 12.79 -4.80
CA ALA A 88 -20.75 11.92 -3.80
C ALA A 88 -21.69 11.67 -2.61
N ASN A 89 -22.41 12.71 -2.16
CA ASN A 89 -23.37 12.60 -1.06
C ASN A 89 -24.63 11.80 -1.44
N ARG A 90 -25.03 11.79 -2.72
CA ARG A 90 -26.18 11.02 -3.21
C ARG A 90 -25.82 9.59 -3.62
N SER A 91 -24.54 9.30 -3.79
CA SER A 91 -24.05 7.99 -4.22
C SER A 91 -24.18 6.97 -3.10
N SER A 92 -24.72 5.79 -3.43
CA SER A 92 -24.67 4.60 -2.58
C SER A 92 -23.39 3.78 -2.77
N VAL A 93 -22.53 4.17 -3.71
CA VAL A 93 -21.32 3.42 -4.07
C VAL A 93 -20.24 3.64 -3.01
N THR A 94 -19.58 2.56 -2.62
CA THR A 94 -18.45 2.57 -1.68
C THR A 94 -17.10 2.63 -2.43
N PRO A 95 -16.01 3.10 -1.78
CA PRO A 95 -14.66 3.00 -2.35
C PRO A 95 -14.26 1.57 -2.75
N VAL A 96 -14.76 0.57 -2.03
CA VAL A 96 -14.55 -0.85 -2.37
C VAL A 96 -15.15 -1.17 -3.73
N GLN A 97 -16.41 -0.79 -3.97
CA GLN A 97 -17.10 -1.01 -5.25
C GLN A 97 -16.45 -0.24 -6.39
N ILE A 98 -16.02 1.01 -6.15
CA ILE A 98 -15.29 1.79 -7.17
C ILE A 98 -14.02 1.06 -7.57
N ARG A 99 -13.20 0.59 -6.60
CA ARG A 99 -12.00 -0.19 -6.93
C ARG A 99 -12.30 -1.48 -7.68
N ALA A 100 -13.35 -2.20 -7.27
CA ALA A 100 -13.76 -3.45 -7.91
C ALA A 100 -14.06 -3.26 -9.40
N GLU A 101 -14.80 -2.20 -9.75
CA GLU A 101 -15.10 -1.87 -11.15
C GLU A 101 -13.84 -1.55 -11.95
N GLU A 102 -12.93 -0.72 -11.41
CA GLU A 102 -11.69 -0.39 -12.12
C GLU A 102 -10.75 -1.61 -12.25
N PHE A 103 -10.73 -2.51 -11.28
CA PHE A 103 -9.91 -3.71 -11.34
C PHE A 103 -10.31 -4.69 -12.44
N LYS A 104 -11.57 -4.67 -12.89
CA LYS A 104 -12.02 -5.48 -14.04
C LYS A 104 -11.25 -5.15 -15.32
N GLU A 105 -10.72 -3.92 -15.45
CA GLU A 105 -9.84 -3.58 -16.58
C GLU A 105 -8.58 -4.45 -16.60
N LEU A 106 -7.99 -4.74 -15.44
CA LEU A 106 -6.80 -5.60 -15.35
C LEU A 106 -7.13 -7.05 -15.69
N GLU A 107 -8.34 -7.51 -15.34
CA GLU A 107 -8.80 -8.87 -15.59
C GLU A 107 -8.96 -9.17 -17.09
N GLY A 108 -9.20 -8.14 -17.90
CA GLY A 108 -9.25 -8.24 -19.36
C GLY A 108 -7.90 -8.13 -20.07
N MET A 109 -6.81 -7.80 -19.36
CA MET A 109 -5.48 -7.57 -19.95
C MET A 109 -4.60 -8.82 -19.88
N SER A 110 -3.68 -8.97 -20.85
CA SER A 110 -2.65 -9.99 -20.72
C SER A 110 -1.63 -9.61 -19.64
N GLU A 111 -1.06 -10.62 -18.98
CA GLU A 111 -0.13 -10.41 -17.85
C GLU A 111 1.05 -9.50 -18.19
N ASP A 112 1.56 -9.55 -19.43
CA ASP A 112 2.67 -8.74 -19.91
C ASP A 112 2.29 -7.29 -20.26
N GLU A 113 1.00 -6.97 -20.41
CA GLU A 113 0.48 -5.62 -20.63
C GLU A 113 0.24 -4.86 -19.31
N ILE A 114 0.00 -5.59 -18.21
CA ILE A 114 -0.25 -4.99 -16.90
C ILE A 114 1.05 -4.44 -16.31
N ASN A 115 1.18 -3.12 -16.36
CA ASN A 115 2.33 -2.35 -15.85
C ASN A 115 1.94 -1.28 -14.83
N VAL A 116 0.77 -1.44 -14.21
CA VAL A 116 0.20 -0.51 -13.24
C VAL A 116 0.91 -0.63 -11.89
N VAL A 117 1.36 0.49 -11.31
CA VAL A 117 2.09 0.50 -10.03
C VAL A 117 1.20 0.72 -8.80
N GLY A 118 -0.06 1.07 -9.01
CA GLY A 118 -1.00 1.39 -7.95
C GLY A 118 -2.25 2.11 -8.45
N ILE A 119 -2.97 2.68 -7.51
CA ILE A 119 -4.21 3.41 -7.73
C ILE A 119 -3.96 4.91 -7.64
N TYR A 120 -4.75 5.68 -8.37
CA TYR A 120 -4.77 7.13 -8.40
C TYR A 120 -6.20 7.64 -8.23
N SER A 121 -6.39 8.66 -7.39
CA SER A 121 -7.64 9.41 -7.33
C SER A 121 -7.38 10.88 -7.09
N LYS A 122 -8.25 11.73 -7.63
CA LYS A 122 -8.19 13.18 -7.44
C LYS A 122 -9.63 13.67 -7.34
N PRO A 123 -10.16 13.93 -6.12
CA PRO A 123 -11.44 14.60 -6.01
C PRO A 123 -11.41 15.98 -6.65
N GLU A 124 -12.56 16.32 -7.21
CA GLU A 124 -12.78 17.55 -7.96
C GLU A 124 -13.39 18.66 -7.08
N PHE A 125 -13.62 18.37 -5.80
CA PHE A 125 -14.11 19.30 -4.79
C PHE A 125 -13.23 19.30 -3.53
N GLY A 126 -13.27 20.40 -2.77
CA GLY A 126 -12.47 20.57 -1.56
C GLY A 126 -10.97 20.56 -1.85
N ASP A 127 -10.23 19.69 -1.16
CA ASP A 127 -8.81 19.45 -1.46
C ASP A 127 -8.66 18.68 -2.77
N LYS A 128 -8.18 19.34 -3.83
CA LYS A 128 -7.97 18.76 -5.17
C LYS A 128 -6.58 18.12 -5.37
N THR A 129 -5.82 17.86 -4.30
CA THR A 129 -4.48 17.25 -4.40
C THR A 129 -4.56 15.82 -4.97
N ALA A 130 -3.65 15.34 -5.81
CA ALA A 130 -3.73 13.93 -6.24
C ALA A 130 -3.46 12.97 -5.06
N ARG A 131 -4.16 11.83 -5.00
CA ARG A 131 -3.92 10.73 -4.05
C ARG A 131 -3.39 9.54 -4.81
N VAL A 132 -2.25 9.03 -4.39
CA VAL A 132 -1.57 7.90 -5.00
C VAL A 132 -1.42 6.78 -3.99
N PHE A 133 -1.77 5.57 -4.41
CA PHE A 133 -1.72 4.38 -3.59
C PHE A 133 -0.96 3.24 -4.29
N PRO A 134 0.37 3.13 -4.10
CA PRO A 134 1.12 2.03 -4.67
C PRO A 134 0.65 0.68 -4.12
N PHE A 135 0.42 -0.32 -4.98
CA PHE A 135 -0.09 -1.62 -4.54
C PHE A 135 0.79 -2.30 -3.49
N VAL A 136 2.11 -2.12 -3.59
CA VAL A 136 3.08 -2.67 -2.62
C VAL A 136 2.89 -2.14 -1.19
N ASN A 137 2.30 -0.95 -1.01
CA ASN A 137 2.16 -0.34 0.31
C ASN A 137 1.06 -1.01 1.14
N SER A 138 0.01 -1.52 0.51
CA SER A 138 -1.09 -2.22 1.18
C SER A 138 -0.64 -3.48 1.94
N PRO A 139 0.00 -4.50 1.32
CA PRO A 139 0.43 -5.69 2.05
C PRO A 139 1.52 -5.37 3.09
N ILE A 140 2.38 -4.36 2.86
CA ILE A 140 3.33 -3.91 3.89
C ILE A 140 2.59 -3.30 5.08
N GLY A 141 1.56 -2.49 4.84
CA GLY A 141 0.75 -1.88 5.89
C GLY A 141 -0.08 -2.90 6.67
N MET A 142 -0.65 -3.89 5.98
CA MET A 142 -1.33 -5.02 6.61
C MET A 142 -0.38 -5.85 7.49
N ARG A 143 0.85 -6.12 7.02
CA ARG A 143 1.90 -6.77 7.82
C ARG A 143 2.25 -5.92 9.04
N LEU A 144 2.33 -4.60 8.90
CA LEU A 144 2.62 -3.69 10.00
C LEU A 144 1.50 -3.68 11.06
N PHE A 145 0.25 -3.71 10.61
CA PHE A 145 -0.91 -3.88 11.49
C PHE A 145 -0.87 -5.24 12.21
N ALA A 146 -0.67 -6.34 11.48
CA ALA A 146 -0.55 -7.68 12.07
C ALA A 146 0.58 -7.77 13.11
N TYR A 147 1.72 -7.15 12.82
CA TYR A 147 2.82 -7.01 13.77
C TYR A 147 2.39 -6.25 15.03
N ALA A 148 1.73 -5.11 14.86
CA ALA A 148 1.30 -4.27 15.96
C ALA A 148 0.39 -5.05 16.91
N GLU A 149 -0.55 -5.81 16.34
CA GLU A 149 -1.52 -6.65 17.05
C GLU A 149 -0.91 -7.84 17.79
N ARG A 150 0.18 -8.42 17.27
CA ARG A 150 0.79 -9.64 17.83
C ARG A 150 1.94 -9.38 18.80
N MET A 151 2.71 -8.34 18.54
CA MET A 151 4.03 -8.16 19.14
C MET A 151 4.18 -6.84 19.90
N THR A 152 3.16 -5.98 19.87
CA THR A 152 3.17 -4.67 20.54
C THR A 152 1.82 -4.39 21.20
N ALA A 153 1.61 -3.17 21.71
CA ALA A 153 0.33 -2.72 22.26
C ALA A 153 -0.76 -2.44 21.19
N GLY A 154 -0.66 -3.00 19.98
CA GLY A 154 -1.55 -2.68 18.86
C GLY A 154 -1.19 -1.38 18.15
N VAL A 155 -2.06 -0.97 17.22
CA VAL A 155 -2.08 0.38 16.65
C VAL A 155 -2.95 1.23 17.57
N ASN A 156 -2.39 2.29 18.15
CA ASN A 156 -3.17 3.17 19.02
C ASN A 156 -3.84 4.20 18.14
N VAL A 157 -5.17 4.22 18.18
CA VAL A 157 -6.01 5.17 17.48
C VAL A 157 -6.84 5.89 18.52
N ASN A 158 -6.87 7.22 18.45
CA ASN A 158 -7.67 8.05 19.33
C ASN A 158 -8.74 8.74 18.48
N THR A 159 -9.96 8.26 18.64
CA THR A 159 -11.15 8.74 17.93
C THR A 159 -12.01 9.69 18.79
N LYS A 160 -11.50 10.22 19.91
CA LYS A 160 -12.28 11.03 20.86
C LYS A 160 -12.89 12.32 20.29
N TYR A 161 -12.51 12.74 19.09
CA TYR A 161 -13.08 13.91 18.42
C TYR A 161 -14.29 13.59 17.53
N LYS A 162 -15.00 12.48 17.79
CA LYS A 162 -16.24 12.10 17.09
C LYS A 162 -17.41 13.08 17.33
N ASP A 163 -17.46 13.73 18.49
CA ASP A 163 -18.62 14.55 18.91
C ASP A 163 -18.62 16.00 18.39
N VAL A 164 -17.69 16.34 17.48
CA VAL A 164 -17.64 17.68 16.90
C VAL A 164 -18.80 17.85 15.93
N ALA A 165 -19.50 18.99 15.97
CA ALA A 165 -20.68 19.28 15.12
C ALA A 165 -20.45 19.05 13.60
N ARG A 166 -19.20 19.11 13.14
CA ARG A 166 -18.79 18.92 11.74
C ARG A 166 -18.28 17.50 11.41
N ALA A 167 -18.20 16.60 12.38
CA ALA A 167 -17.65 15.25 12.20
C ALA A 167 -18.39 14.43 11.15
N ARG A 168 -19.71 14.64 11.01
CA ARG A 168 -20.52 13.99 9.97
C ARG A 168 -20.16 14.50 8.56
N THR A 169 -19.96 15.81 8.39
CA THR A 169 -19.75 16.42 7.06
C THR A 169 -18.31 16.39 6.60
N ASP A 170 -17.37 16.49 7.55
CA ASP A 170 -15.95 16.65 7.25
C ASP A 170 -15.13 15.41 7.66
N GLY A 171 -15.74 14.46 8.37
CA GLY A 171 -15.04 13.33 8.99
C GLY A 171 -14.36 13.71 10.30
N VAL A 172 -13.79 12.69 10.94
CA VAL A 172 -13.10 12.80 12.23
C VAL A 172 -11.60 12.90 12.00
N GLU A 173 -10.92 13.65 12.87
CA GLU A 173 -9.47 13.59 13.00
C GLU A 173 -9.09 12.47 13.96
N VAL A 174 -8.25 11.54 13.49
CA VAL A 174 -7.79 10.42 14.31
C VAL A 174 -6.29 10.55 14.53
N LEU A 175 -5.88 10.64 15.79
CA LEU A 175 -4.46 10.49 16.15
C LEU A 175 -4.11 9.01 16.06
N ALA A 176 -3.09 8.69 15.29
CA ALA A 176 -2.60 7.34 15.11
C ALA A 176 -1.15 7.24 15.58
N SER A 177 -0.86 6.19 16.35
CA SER A 177 0.49 5.76 16.68
C SER A 177 0.72 4.36 16.12
N VAL A 178 1.63 4.23 15.16
CA VAL A 178 1.93 2.97 14.45
C VAL A 178 3.36 2.54 14.78
N PRO A 179 3.63 1.27 15.15
CA PRO A 179 4.99 0.85 15.46
C PRO A 179 5.91 0.91 14.24
N SER A 180 7.20 1.17 14.46
CA SER A 180 8.20 1.09 13.38
C SER A 180 8.61 -0.35 13.07
N ARG A 181 8.96 -0.62 11.82
CA ARG A 181 9.63 -1.88 11.41
C ARG A 181 11.12 -1.90 11.73
N THR A 182 11.73 -0.75 11.99
CA THR A 182 13.16 -0.61 12.20
C THR A 182 13.51 -0.79 13.68
N LYS A 183 14.62 -1.50 13.97
CA LYS A 183 15.10 -1.68 15.35
C LYS A 183 15.44 -0.31 15.95
N LYS A 184 15.10 -0.12 17.23
CA LYS A 184 15.36 1.10 18.02
C LYS A 184 14.65 2.39 17.55
N HIS A 185 13.84 2.34 16.49
CA HIS A 185 13.01 3.48 16.13
C HIS A 185 11.74 3.54 16.99
N SER A 186 11.36 4.77 17.32
CA SER A 186 10.09 5.15 17.94
C SER A 186 8.89 4.72 17.08
N ARG A 187 7.69 4.85 17.66
CA ARG A 187 6.45 4.71 16.90
C ARG A 187 6.26 5.95 16.03
N TYR A 188 5.65 5.77 14.86
CA TYR A 188 5.21 6.87 14.02
C TYR A 188 3.95 7.47 14.62
N ASN A 189 3.96 8.77 14.90
CA ASN A 189 2.80 9.51 15.39
C ASN A 189 2.35 10.50 14.32
N PHE A 190 1.07 10.44 13.95
CA PHE A 190 0.50 11.31 12.92
C PHE A 190 -1.03 11.38 13.07
N LYS A 191 -1.66 12.30 12.36
CA LYS A 191 -3.11 12.39 12.26
C LYS A 191 -3.59 11.83 10.93
N LEU A 192 -4.71 11.13 10.92
CA LEU A 192 -5.52 10.93 9.72
C LEU A 192 -6.71 11.87 9.79
N LEU A 193 -6.80 12.78 8.83
CA LEU A 193 -7.89 13.76 8.68
C LEU A 193 -8.96 13.19 7.75
N HIS A 194 -10.21 13.58 7.96
CA HIS A 194 -11.35 13.17 7.13
C HIS A 194 -11.62 11.66 7.16
N VAL A 195 -11.52 11.05 8.34
CA VAL A 195 -11.90 9.64 8.52
C VAL A 195 -13.43 9.54 8.68
N PRO A 196 -14.14 8.82 7.81
CA PRO A 196 -15.58 8.61 7.97
C PRO A 196 -15.83 7.60 9.10
N ILE A 197 -16.37 8.08 10.21
CA ILE A 197 -16.76 7.24 11.36
C ILE A 197 -18.28 7.26 11.54
N ILE A 198 -18.93 8.42 11.43
CA ILE A 198 -20.38 8.54 11.58
C ILE A 198 -21.04 8.14 10.26
N ARG A 199 -21.95 7.17 10.30
CA ARG A 199 -22.67 6.75 9.09
C ARG A 199 -23.52 7.90 8.54
N GLY A 200 -23.32 8.25 7.28
CA GLY A 200 -24.09 9.31 6.62
C GLY A 200 -23.86 9.32 5.10
N PRO A 201 -24.73 10.03 4.35
CA PRO A 201 -24.55 10.24 2.92
C PRO A 201 -23.21 10.89 2.57
N GLU A 202 -22.64 11.68 3.49
CA GLU A 202 -21.40 12.43 3.26
C GLU A 202 -20.13 11.55 3.19
N ASN A 203 -20.21 10.29 3.63
CA ASN A 203 -19.05 9.42 3.83
C ASN A 203 -18.15 9.25 2.60
N LEU A 204 -18.73 9.10 1.41
CA LEU A 204 -17.95 8.99 0.18
C LEU A 204 -17.22 10.30 -0.17
N ALA A 205 -17.83 11.45 0.12
CA ALA A 205 -17.17 12.74 -0.07
C ALA A 205 -16.04 12.93 0.97
N THR A 206 -16.29 12.52 2.22
CA THR A 206 -15.34 12.58 3.32
C THR A 206 -14.10 11.73 3.04
N VAL A 207 -14.24 10.46 2.68
CA VAL A 207 -13.08 9.58 2.43
C VAL A 207 -12.24 10.03 1.24
N GLN A 208 -12.82 10.68 0.23
CA GLN A 208 -12.05 11.26 -0.86
C GLN A 208 -11.11 12.37 -0.37
N MET A 209 -11.48 13.06 0.72
CA MET A 209 -10.64 14.06 1.38
C MET A 209 -9.65 13.45 2.39
N LEU A 210 -9.68 12.13 2.64
CA LEU A 210 -8.75 11.45 3.54
C LEU A 210 -7.33 11.92 3.24
N ARG A 211 -6.62 12.32 4.29
CA ARG A 211 -5.21 12.66 4.19
C ARG A 211 -4.51 12.56 5.54
N PRO A 212 -3.24 12.18 5.53
CA PRO A 212 -2.40 12.23 6.70
C PRO A 212 -1.91 13.65 7.00
N SER A 213 -1.63 13.94 8.27
CA SER A 213 -1.04 15.19 8.75
C SER A 213 -0.02 14.94 9.86
N ILE A 214 0.95 15.83 10.00
CA ILE A 214 1.97 15.76 11.06
C ILE A 214 1.35 16.16 12.41
N VAL A 215 1.82 15.55 13.49
CA VAL A 215 1.56 15.96 14.86
C VAL A 215 2.73 16.81 15.33
N VAL A 216 2.42 17.93 15.99
CA VAL A 216 3.41 18.79 16.64
C VAL A 216 3.28 18.63 18.15
N ASP A 217 4.40 18.72 18.85
CA ASP A 217 4.44 18.70 20.31
C ASP A 217 4.03 20.06 20.91
N ASP A 218 4.04 20.16 22.24
CA ASP A 218 3.66 21.38 22.97
C ASP A 218 4.58 22.58 22.68
N ASN A 219 5.78 22.34 22.15
CA ASN A 219 6.73 23.38 21.74
C ASN A 219 6.56 23.77 20.27
N GLY A 220 5.63 23.13 19.56
CA GLY A 220 5.41 23.32 18.12
C GLY A 220 6.38 22.52 17.24
N GLU A 221 7.20 21.64 17.82
CA GLU A 221 8.14 20.82 17.08
C GLU A 221 7.45 19.58 16.47
N PRO A 222 7.72 19.23 15.22
CA PRO A 222 7.18 18.02 14.61
C PRO A 222 7.58 16.76 15.39
N GLU A 223 6.59 15.99 15.86
CA GLU A 223 6.84 14.65 16.36
C GLU A 223 7.37 13.73 15.23
N ASP A 224 7.85 12.53 15.60
CA ASP A 224 8.28 11.51 14.64
C ASP A 224 7.12 11.06 13.71
N GLY A 225 6.94 11.82 12.62
CA GLY A 225 5.93 11.59 11.58
C GLY A 225 6.22 10.38 10.69
N ARG A 226 5.31 10.09 9.75
CA ARG A 226 5.33 8.85 8.94
C ARG A 226 6.59 8.69 8.09
N THR A 227 7.14 9.80 7.60
CA THR A 227 8.43 9.84 6.89
C THR A 227 9.21 11.10 7.25
N GLU A 228 10.55 11.01 7.22
CA GLU A 228 11.45 12.16 7.41
C GLU A 228 11.24 13.21 6.30
N HIS A 229 10.97 12.75 5.07
CA HIS A 229 10.70 13.62 3.93
C HIS A 229 9.37 14.39 4.06
N GLU A 230 8.39 13.91 4.84
CA GLU A 230 7.18 14.68 5.12
C GLU A 230 7.46 15.93 5.96
N ARG A 231 8.41 15.86 6.90
CA ARG A 231 8.82 17.03 7.70
C ARG A 231 9.33 18.18 6.82
N HIS A 232 9.97 17.84 5.70
CA HIS A 232 10.50 18.81 4.72
C HIS A 232 9.54 19.12 3.56
N GLN A 233 8.46 18.34 3.37
CA GLN A 233 7.42 18.67 2.39
C GLN A 233 6.41 19.70 2.91
N ILE A 234 6.34 19.91 4.23
CA ILE A 234 5.62 21.04 4.83
C ILE A 234 6.53 22.27 4.82
N GLN A 235 6.86 22.79 3.64
CA GLN A 235 7.47 24.12 3.53
C GLN A 235 6.73 24.95 2.47
N TYR A 236 6.12 26.03 2.97
CA TYR A 236 5.64 27.24 2.29
C TYR A 236 4.71 27.08 1.08
N GLY A 237 3.41 26.96 1.37
CA GLY A 237 2.37 27.43 0.46
C GLY A 237 2.26 28.95 0.49
N SER A 238 3.27 29.65 -0.03
CA SER A 238 3.14 31.06 -0.42
C SER A 238 3.32 31.14 -1.93
N GLY A 239 2.23 30.97 -2.66
CA GLY A 239 2.25 31.05 -4.11
C GLY A 239 1.06 30.33 -4.71
N ASN A 240 0.17 31.11 -5.31
CA ASN A 240 -0.81 30.60 -6.26
C ASN A 240 -0.10 29.85 -7.40
N ASN A 241 -0.77 28.81 -7.88
CA ASN A 241 -0.56 28.07 -9.12
C ASN A 241 0.34 26.81 -9.09
N GLU A 242 -0.33 25.72 -9.49
CA GLU A 242 0.17 24.58 -10.26
C GLU A 242 1.03 23.53 -9.52
N ASP A 243 0.40 22.36 -9.32
CA ASP A 243 0.93 21.09 -8.83
C ASP A 243 1.31 20.98 -7.34
N LYS A 244 0.29 21.00 -6.48
CA LYS A 244 0.41 20.35 -5.16
C LYS A 244 0.92 18.92 -5.36
N LYS A 245 2.08 18.60 -4.76
CA LYS A 245 2.66 17.25 -4.79
C LYS A 245 1.60 16.23 -4.39
N PRO A 246 1.47 15.10 -5.10
CA PRO A 246 0.49 14.08 -4.75
C PRO A 246 0.71 13.57 -3.34
N ILE A 247 -0.37 13.35 -2.60
CA ILE A 247 -0.37 12.61 -1.35
C ILE A 247 -0.14 11.14 -1.71
N VAL A 248 1.04 10.63 -1.37
CA VAL A 248 1.37 9.22 -1.53
C VAL A 248 1.14 8.54 -0.18
N TYR A 249 0.15 7.66 -0.12
CA TYR A 249 -0.12 6.89 1.08
C TYR A 249 0.97 5.84 1.31
N GLN A 250 1.46 5.80 2.53
CA GLN A 250 2.52 4.93 3.02
C GLN A 250 1.93 3.73 3.77
N PRO A 251 2.72 2.66 4.00
CA PRO A 251 2.27 1.50 4.77
C PRO A 251 1.70 1.85 6.17
N GLN A 252 2.20 2.92 6.79
CA GLN A 252 1.73 3.42 8.08
C GLN A 252 0.27 3.89 8.01
N ASP A 253 -0.14 4.54 6.92
CA ASP A 253 -1.52 5.02 6.76
C ASP A 253 -2.50 3.86 6.70
N VAL A 254 -2.13 2.81 5.96
CA VAL A 254 -2.91 1.57 5.85
C VAL A 254 -3.02 0.89 7.22
N ALA A 255 -1.91 0.79 7.95
CA ALA A 255 -1.89 0.18 9.26
C ALA A 255 -2.73 0.98 10.28
N ALA A 256 -2.62 2.31 10.25
CA ALA A 256 -3.43 3.22 11.06
C ALA A 256 -4.92 3.03 10.76
N TYR A 257 -5.30 3.04 9.47
CA TYR A 257 -6.69 2.90 9.06
C TYR A 257 -7.27 1.52 9.40
N LEU A 258 -6.47 0.44 9.33
CA LEU A 258 -6.87 -0.87 9.86
C LEU A 258 -7.06 -0.87 11.39
N GLY A 259 -6.25 -0.09 12.11
CA GLY A 259 -6.47 0.20 13.53
C GLY A 259 -7.83 0.85 13.79
N ILE A 260 -8.17 1.87 13.00
CA ILE A 260 -9.48 2.55 13.05
C ILE A 260 -10.61 1.57 12.77
N VAL A 261 -10.50 0.77 11.69
CA VAL A 261 -11.49 -0.25 11.35
C VAL A 261 -11.68 -1.21 12.52
N LYS A 262 -10.61 -1.70 13.14
CA LYS A 262 -10.69 -2.62 14.29
C LYS A 262 -11.39 -1.98 15.49
N GLU A 263 -11.00 -0.76 15.87
CA GLU A 263 -11.61 -0.02 16.99
C GLU A 263 -13.11 0.17 16.74
N GLN A 264 -13.48 0.68 15.56
CA GLN A 264 -14.88 0.95 15.22
C GLN A 264 -15.71 -0.33 15.03
N TRP A 265 -15.12 -1.41 14.52
CA TRP A 265 -15.79 -2.70 14.48
C TRP A 265 -16.16 -3.20 15.87
N GLY A 266 -15.31 -2.97 16.87
CA GLY A 266 -15.61 -3.28 18.28
C GLY A 266 -16.80 -2.48 18.84
N GLU A 267 -17.07 -1.31 18.28
CA GLU A 267 -18.25 -0.48 18.56
C GLU A 267 -19.45 -0.80 17.63
N HIS A 268 -19.41 -1.93 16.90
CA HIS A 268 -20.41 -2.32 15.89
C HIS A 268 -20.58 -1.33 14.73
N ASN A 269 -19.55 -0.52 14.45
CA ASN A 269 -19.55 0.45 13.38
C ASN A 269 -18.69 -0.01 12.19
N LEU A 270 -19.36 -0.40 11.11
CA LEU A 270 -18.72 -0.86 9.87
C LEU A 270 -18.31 0.27 8.92
N THR A 271 -18.68 1.53 9.23
CA THR A 271 -18.49 2.67 8.31
C THR A 271 -17.04 2.81 7.82
N PRO A 272 -16.00 2.76 8.68
CA PRO A 272 -14.62 2.83 8.18
C PRO A 272 -14.23 1.66 7.28
N MET A 273 -14.77 0.46 7.50
CA MET A 273 -14.48 -0.69 6.65
C MET A 273 -15.10 -0.53 5.27
N GLU A 274 -16.38 -0.17 5.20
CA GLU A 274 -17.10 0.10 3.95
C GLU A 274 -16.45 1.24 3.17
N MET A 275 -15.97 2.25 3.88
CA MET A 275 -15.33 3.44 3.30
C MET A 275 -13.82 3.32 3.17
N ASN A 276 -13.23 2.12 3.32
CA ASN A 276 -11.79 1.98 3.24
C ASN A 276 -11.28 2.25 1.81
N PRO A 277 -10.41 3.26 1.59
CA PRO A 277 -9.90 3.61 0.26
C PRO A 277 -8.72 2.75 -0.21
N PHE A 278 -8.23 1.85 0.64
CA PHE A 278 -7.08 0.99 0.38
C PHE A 278 -7.51 -0.42 -0.08
N PRO A 279 -6.91 -1.00 -1.14
CA PRO A 279 -7.03 -2.42 -1.41
C PRO A 279 -6.47 -3.21 -0.22
N LEU A 280 -7.32 -4.03 0.40
CA LEU A 280 -6.92 -4.91 1.49
C LEU A 280 -6.69 -6.28 0.89
N PHE A 281 -5.45 -6.75 0.93
CA PHE A 281 -5.10 -8.01 0.29
C PHE A 281 -5.70 -9.20 1.03
N SER A 282 -6.27 -10.14 0.28
CA SER A 282 -6.72 -11.43 0.79
C SER A 282 -5.56 -12.22 1.40
N ARG A 283 -5.83 -13.38 2.00
CA ARG A 283 -4.75 -14.28 2.46
C ARG A 283 -3.88 -14.73 1.30
N LYS A 284 -4.48 -15.00 0.13
CA LYS A 284 -3.78 -15.35 -1.10
C LYS A 284 -2.92 -14.20 -1.61
N GLY A 285 -3.46 -12.98 -1.63
CA GLY A 285 -2.71 -11.79 -2.00
C GLY A 285 -1.50 -11.52 -1.09
N ALA A 286 -1.66 -11.73 0.23
CA ALA A 286 -0.57 -11.63 1.19
C ALA A 286 0.50 -12.73 0.98
N ASP A 287 0.09 -13.96 0.65
CA ASP A 287 1.01 -15.06 0.33
C ASP A 287 1.85 -14.77 -0.93
N ILE A 288 1.23 -14.21 -1.97
CA ILE A 288 1.93 -13.78 -3.17
C ILE A 288 2.97 -12.70 -2.83
N ASP A 289 2.61 -11.66 -2.09
CA ASP A 289 3.57 -10.63 -1.67
C ASP A 289 4.74 -11.22 -0.87
N ARG A 290 4.44 -12.19 0.01
CA ARG A 290 5.46 -12.90 0.79
C ARG A 290 6.44 -13.66 -0.09
N ARG A 291 5.97 -14.40 -1.10
CA ARG A 291 6.82 -15.13 -2.06
C ARG A 291 7.62 -14.19 -2.95
N VAL A 292 6.99 -13.14 -3.47
CA VAL A 292 7.65 -12.07 -4.25
C VAL A 292 8.84 -11.49 -3.48
N ARG A 293 8.71 -11.32 -2.15
CA ARG A 293 9.78 -10.79 -1.30
C ARG A 293 10.84 -11.81 -0.88
N ASN A 294 10.50 -13.09 -0.76
CA ASN A 294 11.34 -14.08 -0.09
C ASN A 294 11.79 -15.25 -0.98
N ASN A 295 11.33 -15.32 -2.22
CA ASN A 295 11.66 -16.41 -3.15
C ASN A 295 12.05 -15.89 -4.53
N VAL A 296 11.83 -14.60 -4.82
CA VAL A 296 12.09 -14.04 -6.16
C VAL A 296 13.29 -13.11 -6.15
N LEU A 297 14.20 -13.35 -7.09
CA LEU A 297 15.29 -12.45 -7.47
C LEU A 297 15.10 -12.01 -8.91
N ILE A 298 15.70 -10.87 -9.25
CA ILE A 298 15.78 -10.39 -10.64
C ILE A 298 17.24 -10.23 -11.04
N PHE A 299 17.53 -10.62 -12.28
CA PHE A 299 18.81 -10.39 -12.91
C PHE A 299 18.92 -8.92 -13.32
N ASP A 300 20.01 -8.29 -12.91
CA ASP A 300 20.28 -6.88 -13.14
C ASP A 300 21.74 -6.70 -13.59
N PRO A 301 21.96 -6.46 -14.90
CA PRO A 301 23.30 -6.35 -15.46
C PRO A 301 24.07 -5.14 -14.92
N THR A 302 23.38 -4.13 -14.37
CA THR A 302 24.00 -2.88 -13.87
C THR A 302 24.74 -3.05 -12.55
N LEU A 303 24.48 -4.14 -11.80
CA LEU A 303 25.12 -4.39 -10.51
C LEU A 303 26.59 -4.74 -10.66
N THR A 304 27.46 -4.38 -9.73
CA THR A 304 28.87 -4.83 -9.75
C THR A 304 29.06 -6.25 -9.22
N SER A 305 28.06 -6.80 -8.50
CA SER A 305 28.14 -8.14 -7.91
C SER A 305 28.34 -9.25 -8.95
N LYS A 306 29.10 -10.29 -8.59
CA LYS A 306 29.42 -11.44 -9.47
C LYS A 306 28.19 -12.08 -10.10
N HIS A 307 27.11 -12.21 -9.33
CA HIS A 307 25.90 -12.90 -9.78
C HIS A 307 24.92 -11.98 -10.52
N LYS A 308 25.09 -10.65 -10.41
CA LYS A 308 24.18 -9.67 -11.01
C LYS A 308 22.71 -9.92 -10.58
N LEU A 309 22.50 -10.34 -9.33
CA LEU A 309 21.18 -10.64 -8.78
C LEU A 309 20.83 -9.67 -7.65
N ARG A 310 19.58 -9.21 -7.63
CA ARG A 310 19.02 -8.42 -6.53
C ARG A 310 17.59 -8.84 -6.23
N LYS A 311 17.11 -8.37 -5.07
CA LYS A 311 15.68 -8.39 -4.77
C LYS A 311 14.93 -7.40 -5.65
N LEU A 312 13.63 -7.63 -5.78
CA LEU A 312 12.73 -6.74 -6.49
C LEU A 312 12.60 -5.39 -5.78
N HIS A 313 12.62 -4.31 -6.55
CA HIS A 313 12.32 -2.97 -6.08
C HIS A 313 10.81 -2.75 -5.94
N LEU A 314 10.41 -1.65 -5.31
CA LEU A 314 9.01 -1.37 -4.96
C LEU A 314 8.08 -1.32 -6.18
N ALA A 315 8.51 -0.69 -7.29
CA ALA A 315 7.67 -0.63 -8.48
C ALA A 315 7.48 -2.00 -9.12
N GLU A 316 8.53 -2.83 -9.17
CA GLU A 316 8.45 -4.20 -9.69
C GLU A 316 7.48 -5.05 -8.86
N ARG A 317 7.55 -4.92 -7.53
CA ARG A 317 6.60 -5.58 -6.63
C ARG A 317 5.17 -5.12 -6.86
N SER A 318 4.95 -3.81 -6.97
CA SER A 318 3.61 -3.26 -7.29
C SER A 318 3.05 -3.80 -8.60
N ILE A 319 3.87 -3.86 -9.65
CA ILE A 319 3.46 -4.39 -10.97
C ILE A 319 3.10 -5.87 -10.86
N LEU A 320 3.89 -6.68 -10.14
CA LEU A 320 3.57 -8.09 -9.93
C LEU A 320 2.27 -8.28 -9.13
N LEU A 321 1.99 -7.41 -8.14
CA LEU A 321 0.71 -7.45 -7.43
C LEU A 321 -0.46 -7.05 -8.34
N ALA A 322 -0.29 -6.05 -9.22
CA ALA A 322 -1.29 -5.70 -10.22
C ALA A 322 -1.57 -6.85 -11.20
N ARG A 323 -0.52 -7.55 -11.64
CA ARG A 323 -0.65 -8.76 -12.47
C ARG A 323 -1.37 -9.89 -11.76
N ALA A 324 -1.13 -10.06 -10.46
CA ALA A 324 -1.86 -11.03 -9.66
C ALA A 324 -3.36 -10.69 -9.59
N ILE A 325 -3.71 -9.41 -9.44
CA ILE A 325 -5.11 -8.93 -9.50
C ILE A 325 -5.73 -9.27 -10.86
N GLY A 326 -5.09 -8.88 -11.97
CA GLY A 326 -5.64 -9.18 -13.31
C GLY A 326 -5.76 -10.68 -13.59
N LYS A 327 -4.88 -11.50 -13.03
CA LYS A 327 -4.88 -12.94 -13.28
C LYS A 327 -5.91 -13.72 -12.45
N PHE A 328 -6.05 -13.40 -11.18
CA PHE A 328 -6.90 -14.16 -10.25
C PHE A 328 -8.21 -13.46 -9.92
N GLY A 329 -8.38 -12.21 -10.33
CA GLY A 329 -9.50 -11.37 -9.97
C GLY A 329 -9.24 -10.56 -8.70
N HIS A 330 -9.88 -9.40 -8.63
CA HIS A 330 -9.75 -8.51 -7.47
C HIS A 330 -10.27 -9.11 -6.18
N ASP A 331 -11.37 -9.86 -6.22
CA ASP A 331 -11.94 -10.50 -5.03
C ASP A 331 -10.92 -11.44 -4.38
N GLU A 332 -10.21 -12.22 -5.19
CA GLU A 332 -9.23 -13.20 -4.74
C GLU A 332 -7.93 -12.59 -4.21
N ILE A 333 -7.60 -11.35 -4.55
CA ILE A 333 -6.28 -10.76 -4.29
C ILE A 333 -6.34 -9.47 -3.49
N ALA A 334 -7.18 -8.51 -3.89
CA ALA A 334 -7.20 -7.13 -3.42
C ALA A 334 -8.44 -6.76 -2.58
N TYR A 335 -9.25 -7.77 -2.23
CA TYR A 335 -10.34 -7.66 -1.29
C TYR A 335 -10.13 -8.64 -0.12
N TRP A 336 -10.23 -8.13 1.10
CA TRP A 336 -10.16 -8.93 2.31
C TRP A 336 -11.59 -9.23 2.78
N GLU A 337 -11.92 -10.51 2.80
CA GLU A 337 -13.19 -11.00 3.31
C GLU A 337 -12.95 -11.83 4.59
N PRO A 338 -13.43 -11.39 5.77
CA PRO A 338 -13.15 -12.09 7.03
C PRO A 338 -13.55 -13.57 7.04
N GLY A 339 -14.62 -13.94 6.35
CA GLY A 339 -15.11 -15.32 6.26
C GLY A 339 -14.17 -16.25 5.49
N ARG A 340 -13.68 -15.80 4.33
CA ARG A 340 -12.73 -16.55 3.50
C ARG A 340 -11.30 -16.49 4.01
N ASP A 341 -10.86 -15.29 4.41
CA ASP A 341 -9.45 -15.01 4.67
C ASP A 341 -9.07 -15.10 6.16
N GLY A 342 -10.04 -15.08 7.08
CA GLY A 342 -9.81 -14.94 8.51
C GLY A 342 -9.27 -13.55 8.89
N LYS A 343 -8.69 -13.41 10.08
CA LYS A 343 -8.17 -12.12 10.55
C LYS A 343 -6.78 -11.85 9.96
N ILE A 344 -6.52 -10.61 9.55
CA ILE A 344 -5.24 -10.16 8.99
C ILE A 344 -4.03 -10.49 9.91
N LYS A 345 -4.22 -10.40 11.23
CA LYS A 345 -3.18 -10.73 12.21
C LYS A 345 -2.75 -12.20 12.16
N ASP A 346 -3.65 -13.09 11.74
CA ASP A 346 -3.44 -14.54 11.71
C ASP A 346 -2.85 -15.02 10.37
N TYR A 347 -2.66 -14.12 9.39
CA TYR A 347 -1.96 -14.45 8.17
C TYR A 347 -0.51 -14.87 8.47
N ASP A 348 0.05 -15.71 7.60
CA ASP A 348 1.45 -16.10 7.69
C ASP A 348 2.36 -15.03 7.06
N TRP A 349 3.00 -14.24 7.93
CA TRP A 349 3.95 -13.21 7.56
C TRP A 349 5.41 -13.65 7.72
N SER A 350 5.63 -14.91 8.12
CA SER A 350 6.95 -15.46 8.43
C SER A 350 7.74 -15.84 7.17
N VAL A 351 9.06 -15.92 7.32
CA VAL A 351 9.91 -16.58 6.33
C VAL A 351 9.88 -18.07 6.62
N LYS A 352 9.56 -18.90 5.62
CA LYS A 352 9.57 -20.37 5.77
C LYS A 352 10.99 -20.92 5.66
N GLY A 353 11.28 -22.04 6.32
CA GLY A 353 12.56 -22.76 6.18
C GLY A 353 13.79 -21.97 6.63
N VAL A 354 13.65 -21.06 7.62
CA VAL A 354 14.75 -20.26 8.20
C VAL A 354 14.75 -20.40 9.71
#